data_AF-A0A6B3AVA0-F1
#
_entry.id   AF-A0A6B3AVA0-F1
#
_cell.length_a   1.000
_cell.length_b   1.000
_cell.length_c   1.000
_cell.angle_alpha   90.00
_cell.angle_beta   90.00
_cell.angle_gamma   90.00
#
_symmetry.space_group_name_H-M   'P 1'
#
loop_
_entity.id
_entity.type
_entity.pdbx_description
1 polymer ?
#
loop_
_entity_poly.entity_id
_entity_poly.type
_entity_poly.pdbx_seq_one_letter_code
_entity_poly.pdbx_strand_id
1 'polypeptide(L)'
;PAEGGAIPLYALLETALGVEQAFDIASSHPALRGIAIGEADLCADLGIRGETGLDWSRARVIVAARAAGLPPPVQTVYPDIRDVEGL
;
A
#
# COMPACT_ATOMS: atom_id res chain seq x y z
N PRO A 1 12.40 -6.66 20.25
CA PRO A 1 11.45 -6.73 21.39
C PRO A 1 11.87 -7.84 22.37
N ALA A 2 11.44 -7.73 23.63
CA ALA A 2 12.00 -8.48 24.77
C ALA A 2 11.74 -10.00 24.80
N GLU A 3 11.24 -10.59 23.70
CA GLU A 3 10.99 -12.05 23.57
C GLU A 3 11.37 -12.58 22.17
N GLY A 4 12.47 -12.11 21.58
CA GLY A 4 13.09 -12.76 20.40
C GLY A 4 12.31 -12.74 19.08
N GLY A 5 11.05 -12.31 19.05
CA GLY A 5 10.30 -12.10 17.81
C GLY A 5 10.72 -10.82 17.10
N ALA A 6 10.78 -10.81 15.76
CA ALA A 6 11.00 -9.57 15.03
C ALA A 6 9.79 -8.61 15.21
N ILE A 7 10.04 -7.30 15.28
CA ILE A 7 8.99 -6.28 15.35
C ILE A 7 8.18 -6.35 14.03
N PRO A 8 6.83 -6.48 14.07
CA PRO A 8 6.02 -6.47 12.86
C PRO A 8 6.26 -5.21 12.02
N LEU A 9 6.52 -5.39 10.74
CA LEU A 9 6.74 -4.31 9.78
C LEU A 9 5.53 -4.19 8.84
N TYR A 10 5.23 -2.96 8.46
CA TYR A 10 4.24 -2.63 7.42
C TYR A 10 4.90 -1.64 6.47
N ALA A 11 4.92 -1.94 5.18
CA ALA A 11 5.49 -1.04 4.18
C ALA A 11 4.42 -0.07 3.68
N LEU A 12 4.79 1.21 3.56
CA LEU A 12 3.98 2.23 2.91
C LEU A 12 4.56 2.48 1.51
N LEU A 13 3.77 2.22 0.48
CA LEU A 13 4.13 2.44 -0.91
C LEU A 13 3.56 3.77 -1.38
N GLU A 14 4.43 4.75 -1.55
CA GLU A 14 4.07 6.14 -1.81
C GLU A 14 4.85 6.77 -2.98
N THR A 15 5.50 5.92 -3.78
CA THR A 15 6.24 6.31 -4.99
C THR A 15 5.99 5.29 -6.12
N ALA A 16 6.20 5.72 -7.36
CA ALA A 16 6.13 4.88 -8.55
C ALA A 16 7.08 3.67 -8.45
N LEU A 17 8.31 3.90 -7.98
CA LEU A 17 9.28 2.82 -7.76
C LEU A 17 8.79 1.83 -6.71
N GLY A 18 8.18 2.31 -5.62
CA GLY A 18 7.59 1.45 -4.60
C GLY A 18 6.47 0.57 -5.16
N VAL A 19 5.63 1.10 -6.05
CA VAL A 19 4.57 0.33 -6.73
C VAL A 19 5.15 -0.72 -7.68
N GLU A 20 6.17 -0.37 -8.47
CA GLU A 20 6.84 -1.32 -9.38
C GLU A 20 7.52 -2.47 -8.61
N GLN A 21 8.13 -2.16 -7.47
CA GLN A 21 8.82 -3.11 -6.59
C GLN A 21 7.92 -3.76 -5.53
N ALA A 22 6.60 -3.59 -5.62
CA ALA A 22 5.67 -3.99 -4.54
C ALA A 22 5.81 -5.45 -4.10
N PHE A 23 6.09 -6.37 -5.02
CA PHE A 23 6.26 -7.80 -4.69
C PHE A 23 7.59 -8.10 -3.99
N ASP A 24 8.67 -7.47 -4.44
CA ASP A 24 10.00 -7.64 -3.84
C ASP A 24 10.00 -7.07 -2.43
N ILE A 25 9.38 -5.89 -2.24
CA ILE A 25 9.15 -5.30 -0.91
C ILE A 25 8.31 -6.25 -0.06
N ALA A 26 7.18 -6.74 -0.58
CA ALA A 26 6.27 -7.64 0.14
C ALA A 26 6.94 -8.95 0.58
N SER A 27 7.98 -9.40 -0.13
CA SER A 27 8.72 -10.64 0.15
C SER A 27 10.05 -10.40 0.88
N SER A 28 10.39 -9.15 1.19
CA SER A 28 11.75 -8.75 1.60
C SER A 28 12.17 -9.21 3.00
N HIS A 29 11.22 -9.46 3.90
CA HIS A 29 11.55 -9.77 5.30
C HIS A 29 10.46 -10.59 6.01
N PRO A 30 10.81 -11.60 6.85
CA PRO A 30 9.84 -12.42 7.59
C PRO A 30 8.95 -11.65 8.59
N ALA A 31 9.40 -10.46 8.99
CA ALA A 31 8.65 -9.59 9.89
C ALA A 31 7.61 -8.72 9.17
N LEU A 32 7.62 -8.66 7.83
CA LEU A 32 6.65 -7.87 7.08
C LEU A 32 5.28 -8.55 7.14
N ARG A 33 4.27 -7.79 7.58
CA ARG A 33 2.90 -8.28 7.81
C ARG A 33 1.87 -7.65 6.89
N GLY A 34 2.22 -6.58 6.18
CA GLY A 34 1.33 -5.95 5.23
C GLY A 34 2.00 -4.84 4.45
N ILE A 35 1.31 -4.40 3.41
CA ILE A 35 1.66 -3.24 2.60
C ILE A 35 0.43 -2.34 2.48
N ALA A 36 0.63 -1.03 2.45
CA ALA A 36 -0.39 -0.01 2.27
C ALA A 36 0.07 1.00 1.21
N ILE A 37 -0.86 1.81 0.71
CA ILE A 37 -0.56 2.88 -0.24
C ILE A 37 -0.69 4.24 0.44
N GLY A 38 0.32 5.09 0.32
CA GLY A 38 0.25 6.51 0.66
C GLY A 38 -0.28 7.28 -0.54
N GLU A 39 -1.60 7.39 -0.69
CA GLU A 39 -2.20 7.88 -1.95
C GLU A 39 -1.87 9.35 -2.25
N ALA A 40 -1.80 10.22 -1.24
CA ALA A 40 -1.47 11.63 -1.44
C ALA A 40 -0.06 11.81 -2.02
N ASP A 41 0.91 11.14 -1.41
CA ASP A 41 2.31 11.19 -1.82
C ASP A 41 2.52 10.45 -3.15
N LEU A 42 1.84 9.32 -3.37
CA LEU A 42 1.86 8.62 -4.64
C LEU A 42 1.26 9.47 -5.78
N CYS A 43 0.17 10.20 -5.54
CA CYS A 43 -0.38 11.16 -6.51
C CYS A 43 0.63 12.27 -6.83
N ALA A 44 1.31 12.79 -5.81
CA ALA A 44 2.35 13.81 -5.99
C ALA A 44 3.52 13.28 -6.84
N ASP A 45 3.99 12.06 -6.58
CA ASP A 45 5.06 11.41 -7.32
C ASP A 45 4.67 11.09 -8.78
N LEU A 46 3.43 10.65 -9.01
CA LEU A 46 2.90 10.34 -10.34
C LEU A 46 2.41 11.57 -11.12
N GLY A 47 2.37 12.75 -10.50
CA GLY A 47 1.83 13.97 -11.11
C GLY A 47 0.31 13.92 -11.37
N ILE A 48 -0.42 13.07 -10.65
CA ILE A 48 -1.87 12.92 -10.77
C ILE A 48 -2.56 14.11 -10.08
N ARG A 49 -3.56 14.69 -10.75
CA ARG A 49 -4.41 15.75 -10.20
C ARG A 49 -5.87 15.29 -10.21
N GLY A 50 -6.46 15.15 -9.04
CA GLY A 50 -7.84 14.67 -8.86
C GLY A 50 -7.90 13.28 -8.22
N GLU A 51 -9.10 12.72 -8.11
CA GLU A 51 -9.39 11.50 -7.34
C GLU A 51 -9.21 10.20 -8.14
N THR A 52 -8.95 10.32 -9.44
CA THR A 52 -8.82 9.17 -10.37
C THR A 52 -7.36 8.99 -10.79
N GLY A 53 -6.95 7.73 -11.01
CA GLY A 53 -5.60 7.41 -11.54
C GLY A 53 -4.78 6.43 -10.71
N LEU A 54 -5.26 6.03 -9.53
CA LEU A 54 -4.56 5.05 -8.67
C LEU A 54 -5.05 3.62 -8.80
N ASP A 55 -6.06 3.34 -9.63
CA ASP A 55 -6.67 2.00 -9.72
C ASP A 55 -5.67 0.92 -10.12
N TRP A 56 -4.78 1.24 -11.07
CA TRP A 56 -3.72 0.32 -11.45
C TRP A 56 -2.74 0.09 -10.29
N SER A 57 -2.31 1.16 -9.61
CA SER A 57 -1.42 1.06 -8.46
C SER A 57 -2.04 0.21 -7.33
N ARG A 58 -3.32 0.44 -7.01
CA ARG A 58 -4.09 -0.35 -6.05
C ARG A 58 -4.14 -1.82 -6.45
N ALA A 59 -4.49 -2.12 -7.70
CA ALA A 59 -4.55 -3.49 -8.21
C ALA A 59 -3.17 -4.17 -8.16
N ARG A 60 -2.11 -3.48 -8.57
CA ARG A 60 -0.73 -3.97 -8.55
C ARG A 60 -0.26 -4.33 -7.14
N VAL A 61 -0.59 -3.50 -6.15
CA VAL A 61 -0.27 -3.72 -4.73
C VAL A 61 -1.09 -4.86 -4.14
N ILE A 62 -2.39 -4.97 -4.45
CA ILE A 62 -3.22 -6.12 -4.03
C ILE A 62 -2.62 -7.43 -4.54
N VAL A 63 -2.30 -7.50 -5.84
CA VAL A 63 -1.71 -8.71 -6.44
C VAL A 63 -0.36 -9.04 -5.80
N ALA A 64 0.50 -8.05 -5.58
CA ALA A 64 1.80 -8.22 -4.92
C ALA A 64 1.67 -8.79 -3.50
N ALA A 65 0.81 -8.19 -2.67
CA ALA A 65 0.58 -8.64 -1.30
C ALA A 65 0.13 -10.10 -1.27
N ARG A 66 -0.87 -10.45 -2.10
CA ARG A 66 -1.42 -11.81 -2.15
C ARG A 66 -0.39 -12.81 -2.68
N ALA A 67 0.40 -12.44 -3.70
CA ALA A 67 1.47 -13.29 -4.22
C ALA A 67 2.56 -13.56 -3.17
N ALA A 68 2.85 -12.60 -2.29
CA ALA A 68 3.80 -12.76 -1.18
C ALA A 68 3.22 -13.47 0.06
N GLY A 69 1.95 -13.90 0.00
CA GLY A 69 1.27 -14.56 1.13
C GLY A 69 0.80 -13.60 2.23
N LEU A 70 0.85 -12.29 2.00
CA LEU A 70 0.35 -11.27 2.92
C LEU A 70 -1.19 -11.15 2.82
N PRO A 71 -1.85 -10.65 3.88
CA PRO A 71 -3.26 -10.24 3.78
C PRO A 71 -3.44 -9.18 2.69
N PRO A 72 -4.66 -9.03 2.13
CA PRO A 72 -4.94 -7.92 1.23
C PRO A 72 -4.60 -6.60 1.92
N PRO A 73 -4.04 -5.61 1.19
CA PRO A 73 -3.78 -4.27 1.72
C PRO A 73 -5.04 -3.70 2.37
N VAL A 74 -4.88 -3.07 3.52
CA VAL A 74 -5.96 -2.25 4.08
C VAL A 74 -6.10 -1.06 3.13
N GLN A 75 -7.16 -1.06 2.33
CA GLN A 75 -7.40 0.06 1.41
C GLN A 75 -7.62 1.34 2.22
N THR A 76 -7.15 2.46 1.68
CA THR A 76 -7.21 3.75 2.32
C THR A 76 -8.66 4.14 2.62
N VAL A 77 -8.81 4.86 3.73
CA VAL A 77 -10.06 5.54 4.06
C VAL A 77 -10.33 6.56 2.95
N TYR A 78 -11.53 6.56 2.40
CA TYR A 78 -11.97 7.59 1.46
C TYR A 78 -11.88 8.97 2.14
N PRO A 79 -11.00 9.88 1.68
CA PRO A 79 -10.65 11.08 2.46
C PRO A 79 -11.73 12.16 2.38
N ASP A 80 -12.71 12.09 1.46
CA ASP A 80 -13.82 13.04 1.45
C ASP A 80 -14.90 12.63 2.46
N ILE A 81 -14.69 13.07 3.70
CA ILE A 81 -15.64 12.89 4.81
C ILE A 81 -17.02 13.54 4.58
N ARG A 82 -17.21 14.27 3.48
CA ARG A 82 -18.50 14.91 3.12
C ARG A 82 -19.26 14.11 2.07
N ASP A 83 -18.62 13.19 1.38
CA ASP A 83 -19.29 12.27 0.46
C ASP A 83 -19.62 10.98 1.21
N VAL A 84 -20.81 11.02 1.80
CA VAL A 84 -21.41 9.93 2.57
C VAL A 84 -21.90 8.77 1.69
N GLU A 85 -21.96 8.93 0.37
CA GLU A 85 -22.32 7.83 -0.54
C GLU A 85 -21.11 6.95 -0.90
N GLY A 86 -19.90 7.50 -0.81
CA GLY A 86 -18.63 6.79 -1.06
C GLY A 86 -17.96 6.15 0.18
N LEU A 87 -18.52 6.34 1.39
CA LEU A 87 -18.06 5.79 2.68
C LEU A 87 -18.75 4.46 3.03
#